data_AF-A0A6G9IB46-F1
#
_entry.id   AF-A0A6G9IB46-F1
#
_cell.length_a   1.000
_cell.length_b   1.000
_cell.length_c   1.000
_cell.angle_alpha   90.00
_cell.angle_beta   90.00
_cell.angle_gamma   90.00
#
_symmetry.space_group_name_H-M   'P 1'
#
loop_
_entity.id
_entity.type
_entity.pdbx_description
1 polymer ?
#
loop_
_entity_poly.entity_id
_entity_poly.type
_entity_poly.pdbx_seq_one_letter_code
_entity_poly.pdbx_strand_id
1 'polypeptide(L)' 'MIETERDNYGRVLLETDALGREIRYTYTLEGQINSITKNKYT' A
#
# COMPACT_ATOMS: atom_id res chain seq x y z
N MET A 1 1.60 10.46 -11.72
CA MET A 1 0.50 9.48 -11.53
C MET A 1 0.86 8.63 -10.34
N ILE A 2 -0.13 8.28 -9.51
CA ILE A 2 0.03 7.28 -8.45
C ILE A 2 -0.97 6.17 -8.78
N GLU A 3 -0.49 4.94 -8.89
CA GLU A 3 -1.30 3.74 -9.03
C GLU A 3 -1.53 3.14 -7.64
N THR A 4 -2.73 2.62 -7.40
CA THR A 4 -3.10 2.10 -6.07
C THR A 4 -3.84 0.78 -6.19
N GLU A 5 -3.39 -0.21 -5.43
CA GLU A 5 -4.12 -1.47 -5.21
C GLU A 5 -4.96 -1.36 -3.93
N ARG A 6 -6.16 -1.95 -3.93
CA ARG A 6 -7.06 -1.92 -2.78
C ARG A 6 -7.59 -3.32 -2.45
N ASP A 7 -7.90 -3.54 -1.19
CA ASP A 7 -8.63 -4.73 -0.76
C ASP A 7 -10.14 -4.62 -1.04
N ASN A 8 -10.88 -5.68 -0.71
CA ASN A 8 -12.34 -5.75 -0.90
C ASN A 8 -13.12 -4.73 -0.05
N TYR A 9 -12.49 -4.15 0.98
CA TYR A 9 -13.06 -3.09 1.80
C TYR A 9 -12.66 -1.69 1.29
N GLY A 10 -11.94 -1.60 0.16
CA GLY A 10 -11.49 -0.35 -0.44
C GLY A 10 -10.27 0.28 0.22
N ARG A 11 -9.60 -0.43 1.13
CA ARG A 11 -8.40 0.05 1.83
C ARG A 11 -7.16 -0.17 0.95
N VAL A 12 -6.24 0.77 0.95
CA VAL A 12 -5.06 0.74 0.07
C VAL A 12 -4.05 -0.30 0.55
N LEU A 13 -3.65 -1.22 -0.32
CA LEU A 13 -2.64 -2.24 -0.05
C LEU A 13 -1.25 -1.86 -0.58
N LEU A 14 -1.22 -1.16 -1.72
CA LEU A 14 -0.01 -0.72 -2.38
C LEU A 14 -0.25 0.65 -3.02
N GLU A 15 0.69 1.56 -2.84
CA GLU A 15 0.82 2.78 -3.62
C GLU A 15 2.12 2.71 -4.41
N THR A 16 2.02 2.90 -5.73
CA THR A 16 3.16 2.96 -6.64
C THR A 16 3.16 4.30 -7.33
N ASP A 17 4.23 5.07 -7.19
CA ASP A 17 4.34 6.34 -7.90
C ASP A 17 4.96 6.19 -9.29
N ALA A 18 4.92 7.28 -10.07
CA ALA A 18 5.45 7.31 -11.43
C ALA A 18 6.97 7.06 -11.54
N LEU A 19 7.70 7.06 -10.42
CA LEU A 19 9.12 6.74 -10.37
C LEU A 19 9.37 5.28 -9.94
N GLY A 20 8.31 4.49 -9.73
CA GLY A 20 8.38 3.10 -9.30
C GLY A 20 8.64 2.91 -7.80
N ARG A 21 8.45 3.95 -6.97
CA ARG A 21 8.57 3.80 -5.51
C ARG A 21 7.28 3.19 -4.97
N GLU A 22 7.42 2.22 -4.08
CA GLU A 22 6.30 1.46 -3.53
C GLU A 22 6.13 1.70 -2.03
N ILE A 23 4.87 1.83 -1.60
CA ILE A 23 4.47 1.79 -0.18
C ILE A 23 3.41 0.72 -0.01
N ARG A 24 3.70 -0.29 0.82
CA ARG A 24 2.78 -1.40 1.12
C ARG A 24 2.18 -1.27 2.50
N TYR A 25 0.89 -1.57 2.60
CA TYR A 25 0.12 -1.53 3.82
C TYR A 25 -0.48 -2.91 4.12
N THR A 26 -0.52 -3.27 5.39
CA THR A 26 -1.29 -4.41 5.88
C THR A 26 -2.25 -3.94 6.95
N TYR A 27 -3.39 -4.62 7.06
CA TYR A 27 -4.42 -4.28 8.03
C TYR A 27 -4.71 -5.48 8.93
N THR A 28 -5.03 -5.20 10.19
CA THR A 28 -5.63 -6.18 11.09
C THR A 28 -7.07 -6.50 10.66
N LEU A 29 -7.66 -7.52 11.27
CA LEU A 29 -9.08 -7.84 11.06
C LEU A 29 -10.00 -6.68 11.46
N GLU A 30 -9.61 -5.90 12.47
CA GLU A 30 -10.33 -4.70 12.92
C GLU A 30 -10.11 -3.49 12.00
N GLY A 31 -9.28 -3.63 10.97
CA GLY A 31 -9.00 -2.61 9.97
C GLY A 31 -8.01 -1.53 10.39
N GLN A 32 -7.25 -1.78 11.44
CA GLN A 32 -6.14 -0.93 11.84
C GLN A 32 -4.91 -1.26 11.00
N ILE A 33 -4.03 -0.27 10.79
CA ILE A 33 -2.76 -0.51 10.10
C ILE A 33 -1.91 -1.43 10.96
N ASN A 34 -1.54 -2.59 10.40
CA ASN A 34 -0.68 -3.57 11.05
C ASN A 34 0.80 -3.34 10.71
N SER A 35 1.10 -2.93 9.47
CA SER A 35 2.48 -2.62 9.03
C SER A 35 2.48 -1.70 7.82
N ILE A 36 3.55 -0.92 7.70
CA ILE A 36 3.87 -0.07 6.54
C ILE A 36 5.29 -0.41 6.08
N THR A 37 5.43 -0.85 4.83
CA THR A 37 6.73 -1.14 4.22
C THR A 37 6.99 -0.17 3.08
N LYS A 38 8.16 0.48 3.08
CA LYS A 38 8.56 1.43 2.03
C LYS A 38 9.74 0.85 1.27
N ASN A 39 9.53 0.50 0.01
CA ASN A 39 10.58 0.06 -0.88
C ASN A 39 10.99 1.24 -1.75
N LYS A 40 12.24 1.66 -1.59
CA LYS A 40 12.86 2.62 -2.49
C LYS A 40 13.68 1.80 -3.47
N TYR A 41 13.15 1.63 -4.69
CA TYR A 41 13.77 0.96 -5.84
C TYR A 41 13.77 -0.58 -5.73
N THR A 42 13.29 -1.25 -6.79
CA THR A 42 13.60 -2.65 -7.11
C THR A 42 14.66 -2.70 -8.20
#